data_AF-A0AAW0H551-F1
#
_entry.id   AF-A0AAW0H551-F1
#
_cell.length_a   1.000
_cell.length_b   1.000
_cell.length_c   1.000
_cell.angle_alpha   90.00
_cell.angle_beta   90.00
_cell.angle_gamma   90.00
#
_symmetry.space_group_name_H-M   'P 1'
#
loop_
_entity.id
_entity.type
_entity.pdbx_description
1 polymer ?
#
loop_
_entity_poly.entity_id
_entity_poly.type
_entity_poly.pdbx_seq_one_letter_code
_entity_poly.pdbx_strand_id
1 'polypeptide(L)'
;MEMNGVNKNAWWGFPENFDALLVLFIDEGQEEGIFGHGDLYLRCIEVHSNTLIQLEWWFTTSDQTRVTVIGPLRAKLMDMIRSVGSQEAYHQARDQEMLQHVWNQPLTSADLEVSFRVQS
;
A
#
# COMPACT_ATOMS: atom_id res chain seq x y z
N MET A 1 -23.61 10.39 -29.04
CA MET A 1 -22.51 10.79 -28.13
C MET A 1 -22.21 9.57 -27.29
N GLU A 2 -21.27 8.75 -27.75
CA GLU A 2 -20.84 7.55 -27.01
C GLU A 2 -20.04 8.02 -25.81
N MET A 3 -20.51 7.73 -24.59
CA MET A 3 -19.73 7.99 -23.38
C MET A 3 -18.51 7.08 -23.43
N ASN A 4 -17.35 7.66 -23.75
CA ASN A 4 -16.07 6.99 -23.67
C ASN A 4 -15.96 6.25 -22.33
N GLY A 5 -15.64 4.97 -22.43
CA GLY A 5 -15.75 3.98 -21.37
C GLY A 5 -15.19 4.47 -20.04
N VAL A 6 -15.96 4.23 -18.98
CA VAL A 6 -15.49 4.29 -17.59
C VAL A 6 -14.15 3.58 -17.55
N ASN A 7 -13.08 4.34 -17.25
CA ASN A 7 -11.78 3.75 -17.02
C ASN A 7 -11.95 2.76 -15.87
N LYS A 8 -11.83 1.46 -16.15
CA LYS A 8 -12.03 0.40 -15.16
C LYS A 8 -11.05 0.52 -13.97
N ASN A 9 -10.00 1.34 -14.12
CA ASN A 9 -9.02 1.65 -13.07
C ASN A 9 -9.34 2.92 -12.28
N ALA A 10 -10.39 3.68 -12.63
CA ALA A 10 -10.83 4.86 -11.89
C ALA A 10 -11.59 4.45 -10.62
N TRP A 11 -10.85 3.88 -9.66
CA TRP A 11 -11.41 3.40 -8.39
C TRP A 11 -12.16 4.49 -7.61
N TRP A 12 -11.78 5.75 -7.80
CA TRP A 12 -12.44 6.92 -7.21
C TRP A 12 -13.87 7.15 -7.71
N GLY A 13 -14.32 6.43 -8.75
CA GLY A 13 -15.71 6.45 -9.21
C GLY A 13 -16.67 5.58 -8.38
N PHE A 14 -16.15 4.80 -7.43
CA PHE A 14 -16.92 3.86 -6.61
C PHE A 14 -16.88 4.30 -5.14
N PRO A 15 -18.01 4.73 -4.55
CA PRO A 15 -18.08 5.19 -3.15
C PRO A 15 -17.56 4.17 -2.14
N GLU A 16 -17.73 2.87 -2.41
CA GLU A 16 -17.35 1.78 -1.52
C GLU A 16 -15.83 1.76 -1.23
N ASN A 17 -15.01 2.29 -2.15
CA ASN A 17 -13.56 2.41 -1.99
C ASN A 17 -13.15 3.50 -0.97
N PHE A 18 -14.09 4.34 -0.53
CA PHE A 18 -13.88 5.34 0.51
C PHE A 18 -14.36 4.86 1.89
N ASP A 19 -15.16 3.79 1.94
CA ASP A 19 -15.67 3.22 3.19
C ASP A 19 -14.63 2.35 3.91
N ALA A 20 -13.70 1.76 3.15
CA ALA A 20 -12.63 0.92 3.67
C ALA A 20 -11.29 1.67 3.59
N LEU A 21 -10.96 2.37 4.68
CA LEU A 21 -9.66 3.04 4.86
C LEU A 21 -8.74 2.15 5.71
N LEU A 22 -7.49 1.98 5.28
CA LEU A 22 -6.46 1.45 6.17
C LEU A 22 -5.72 2.63 6.79
N VAL A 23 -5.75 2.71 8.11
CA VAL A 23 -4.96 3.68 8.88
C VAL A 23 -3.96 2.93 9.72
N LEU A 24 -2.70 3.36 9.67
CA LEU A 24 -1.63 2.83 10.52
C LEU A 24 -0.65 3.94 10.91
N PHE A 25 0.18 3.64 11.89
CA PHE A 25 1.25 4.51 12.37
C PHE A 25 2.57 3.79 12.17
N ILE A 26 3.51 4.46 11.54
CA ILE A 26 4.87 3.94 11.29
C ILE A 26 5.89 4.94 11.80
N ASP A 27 7.07 4.45 12.20
CA ASP A 27 8.21 5.32 12.49
C ASP A 27 8.92 5.80 11.21
N GLU A 28 9.80 6.78 11.36
CA GLU A 28 10.57 7.38 10.26
C GLU A 28 11.38 6.35 9.47
N GLY A 29 11.98 5.36 10.14
CA GLY A 29 12.78 4.32 9.47
C GLY A 29 11.91 3.38 8.64
N GLN A 30 10.71 3.07 9.12
CA GLN A 30 9.71 2.31 8.37
C GLN A 30 9.17 3.12 7.19
N GLU A 31 8.94 4.42 7.36
CA GLU A 31 8.50 5.32 6.30
C GLU A 31 9.52 5.39 5.16
N GLU A 32 10.78 5.68 5.47
CA GLU A 32 11.87 5.67 4.48
C GLU A 32 12.04 4.29 3.84
N GLY A 33 11.83 3.23 4.61
CA GLY A 33 11.86 1.86 4.12
C GLY A 33 10.79 1.57 3.07
N ILE A 34 9.56 2.05 3.27
CA ILE A 34 8.40 1.78 2.40
C ILE A 34 8.35 2.76 1.22
N PHE A 35 8.45 4.06 1.50
CA PHE A 35 8.22 5.13 0.54
C PHE A 35 9.51 5.69 -0.05
N GLY A 36 10.68 5.26 0.45
CA GLY A 36 11.97 5.79 0.04
C GLY A 36 12.26 7.14 0.67
N HIS A 37 13.53 7.56 0.64
CA HIS A 37 13.92 8.86 1.16
C HIS A 37 13.19 9.99 0.40
N GLY A 38 12.50 10.87 1.15
CA GLY A 38 11.68 11.93 0.58
C GLY A 38 10.52 11.43 -0.27
N ASP A 39 9.94 10.28 0.09
CA ASP A 39 8.76 9.67 -0.54
C ASP A 39 8.93 9.32 -2.02
N LEU A 40 10.17 9.04 -2.45
CA LEU A 40 10.53 8.76 -3.84
C LEU A 40 9.61 7.72 -4.52
N TYR A 41 9.18 6.70 -3.77
CA TYR A 41 8.37 5.59 -4.26
C TYR A 41 6.88 5.75 -4.02
N LEU A 42 6.44 6.77 -3.26
CA LEU A 42 5.03 6.96 -2.92
C LEU A 42 4.14 6.96 -4.16
N ARG A 43 4.50 7.75 -5.18
CA ARG A 43 3.71 7.85 -6.41
C ARG A 43 3.66 6.53 -7.18
N CYS A 44 4.77 5.80 -7.23
CA CYS A 44 4.81 4.49 -7.89
C CYS A 44 3.90 3.50 -7.17
N ILE A 45 3.94 3.48 -5.84
CA ILE A 45 3.11 2.60 -5.02
C ILE A 45 1.63 2.91 -5.23
N GLU A 46 1.21 4.17 -5.20
CA GLU A 46 -0.17 4.59 -5.48
C GLU A 46 -0.66 4.08 -6.84
N VAL A 47 0.14 4.31 -7.90
CA VAL A 47 -0.21 3.91 -9.27
C VAL A 47 -0.25 2.39 -9.41
N HIS A 48 0.74 1.69 -8.86
CA HIS A 48 0.90 0.23 -9.01
C HIS A 48 -0.06 -0.57 -8.14
N SER A 49 -0.46 -0.03 -6.99
CA SER A 49 -1.48 -0.63 -6.12
C SER A 49 -2.89 -0.17 -6.45
N ASN A 50 -3.04 0.84 -7.30
CA ASN A 50 -4.30 1.50 -7.63
C ASN A 50 -4.99 2.07 -6.37
N THR A 51 -4.22 2.73 -5.50
CA THR A 51 -4.67 3.37 -4.25
C THR A 51 -4.21 4.82 -4.19
N LEU A 52 -4.78 5.59 -3.27
CA LEU A 52 -4.27 6.89 -2.81
C LEU A 52 -3.70 6.70 -1.41
N ILE A 53 -2.50 7.22 -1.18
CA ILE A 53 -1.81 7.10 0.11
C ILE A 53 -1.53 8.51 0.62
N GLN A 54 -2.05 8.80 1.82
CA GLN A 54 -1.80 10.05 2.52
C GLN A 54 -0.82 9.79 3.65
N LEU A 55 0.26 10.57 3.67
CA LEU A 55 1.26 10.60 4.73
C LEU A 55 1.05 11.87 5.55
N GLU A 56 0.75 11.71 6.84
CA GLU A 56 0.68 12.80 7.80
C GLU A 56 1.85 12.67 8.77
N TRP A 57 2.92 13.44 8.53
CA TRP A 57 4.13 13.45 9.35
C TRP A 57 3.90 14.00 10.75
N TRP A 58 4.72 13.55 11.71
CA TRP A 58 4.71 13.99 13.12
C TRP A 58 3.31 13.96 13.74
N PHE A 59 2.51 12.96 13.35
CA PHE A 59 1.13 12.86 13.78
C PHE A 59 1.03 12.53 15.28
N THR A 60 2.01 11.81 15.81
CA THR A 60 2.11 11.49 17.24
C THR A 60 3.30 12.20 17.88
N THR A 61 3.26 12.36 19.20
CA THR A 61 4.36 12.94 19.99
C THR A 61 5.64 12.09 20.01
N SER A 62 5.60 10.92 19.36
CA SER A 62 6.71 9.97 19.22
C SER A 62 7.22 9.89 17.77
N ASP A 63 7.08 10.98 17.01
CA ASP A 63 7.57 11.12 15.64
C ASP A 63 7.05 10.05 14.67
N GLN A 64 5.85 9.52 14.91
CA GLN A 64 5.23 8.57 13.98
C GLN A 64 4.45 9.30 12.90
N THR A 65 4.55 8.77 11.69
CA THR A 65 3.74 9.18 10.55
C THR A 65 2.47 8.37 10.52
N ARG A 66 1.34 9.06 10.39
CA ARG A 66 0.06 8.41 10.13
C ARG A 66 -0.08 8.19 8.63
N VAL A 67 -0.23 6.94 8.25
CA VAL A 67 -0.45 6.53 6.86
C VAL A 67 -1.93 6.18 6.71
N THR A 68 -2.59 6.84 5.76
CA THR A 68 -3.97 6.53 5.37
C THR A 68 -3.99 6.04 3.92
N VAL A 69 -4.46 4.82 3.69
CA VAL A 69 -4.60 4.21 2.36
C VAL A 69 -6.07 4.17 1.98
N ILE A 70 -6.37 4.70 0.80
CA ILE A 70 -7.72 4.86 0.24
C ILE A 70 -7.79 4.14 -1.10
N GLY A 71 -8.86 3.41 -1.35
CA GLY A 71 -9.05 2.70 -2.60
C GLY A 71 -9.42 1.24 -2.42
N PRO A 72 -9.27 0.41 -3.47
CA PRO A 72 -9.49 -1.01 -3.40
C PRO A 72 -8.39 -1.65 -2.53
N LEU A 73 -8.60 -1.64 -1.21
CA LEU A 73 -7.69 -2.24 -0.24
C LEU A 73 -7.56 -3.73 -0.53
N ARG A 74 -6.40 -4.09 -1.10
CA ARG A 74 -6.03 -5.48 -1.32
C ARG A 74 -5.31 -5.97 -0.08
N ALA A 75 -5.71 -7.14 0.42
CA ALA A 75 -5.14 -7.76 1.62
C ALA A 75 -3.60 -7.72 1.63
N LYS A 76 -2.96 -7.92 0.47
CA LYS A 76 -1.50 -7.95 0.35
C LYS A 76 -0.80 -6.60 0.47
N LEU A 77 -1.44 -5.50 0.04
CA LEU A 77 -0.93 -4.15 0.30
C LEU A 77 -1.07 -3.83 1.80
N MET A 78 -2.19 -4.24 2.40
CA MET A 78 -2.40 -4.09 3.84
C MET A 78 -1.38 -4.90 4.63
N ASP A 79 -1.08 -6.13 4.21
CA ASP A 79 -0.07 -6.99 4.83
C ASP A 79 1.32 -6.38 4.70
N MET A 80 1.71 -5.93 3.50
CA MET A 80 3.01 -5.25 3.27
C MET A 80 3.18 -4.03 4.17
N ILE A 81 2.17 -3.15 4.21
CA ILE A 81 2.23 -1.91 4.99
C ILE A 81 2.20 -2.21 6.50
N ARG A 82 1.43 -3.23 6.93
CA ARG A 82 1.35 -3.65 8.34
C ARG A 82 2.59 -4.40 8.81
N SER A 83 3.25 -5.17 7.93
CA SER A 83 4.38 -6.02 8.29
C SER A 83 5.72 -5.28 8.26
N VAL A 84 5.93 -4.33 7.33
CA VAL A 84 7.08 -3.42 7.41
C VAL A 84 6.92 -2.49 8.62
N GLY A 85 5.68 -2.24 9.04
CA GLY A 85 5.31 -1.65 10.32
C GLY A 85 5.55 -2.53 11.56
N SER A 86 5.84 -3.83 11.40
CA SER A 86 6.04 -4.80 12.49
C SER A 86 7.52 -5.18 12.65
N GLN A 87 7.93 -5.46 13.88
CA GLN A 87 9.34 -5.75 14.22
C GLN A 87 9.73 -7.24 14.00
N GLU A 88 8.92 -8.02 13.26
CA GLU A 88 9.07 -9.47 13.15
C GLU A 88 9.94 -9.89 11.93
N ALA A 89 11.13 -10.44 12.22
CA ALA A 89 12.18 -10.76 11.24
C ALA A 89 11.82 -11.82 10.18
N TYR A 90 10.84 -12.70 10.44
CA TYR A 90 10.43 -13.75 9.48
C TYR A 90 9.60 -13.18 8.30
N HIS A 91 8.89 -12.09 8.55
CA HIS A 91 8.05 -11.41 7.56
C HIS A 91 8.89 -10.51 6.62
N GLN A 92 9.96 -9.91 7.15
CA GLN A 92 10.83 -8.96 6.46
C GLN A 92 11.30 -9.35 5.04
N ALA A 93 11.82 -10.56 4.82
CA ALA A 93 12.44 -10.91 3.54
C ALA A 93 11.44 -11.01 2.38
N ARG A 94 10.30 -11.67 2.62
CA ARG A 94 9.21 -11.80 1.63
C ARG A 94 8.55 -10.45 1.35
N ASP A 95 8.45 -9.63 2.39
CA ASP A 95 7.75 -8.34 2.28
C ASP A 95 8.62 -7.30 1.56
N GLN A 96 9.93 -7.41 1.69
CA GLN A 96 10.88 -6.60 0.91
C GLN A 96 10.88 -6.96 -0.58
N GLU A 97 10.69 -8.24 -0.94
CA GLU A 97 10.49 -8.64 -2.34
C GLU A 97 9.19 -8.05 -2.92
N MET A 98 8.10 -8.09 -2.15
CA MET A 98 6.82 -7.49 -2.54
C MET A 98 6.91 -5.98 -2.67
N LEU A 99 7.64 -5.32 -1.76
CA LEU A 99 7.87 -3.89 -1.79
C LEU A 99 8.69 -3.48 -3.02
N GLN A 100 9.76 -4.21 -3.32
CA GLN A 100 10.53 -4.01 -4.55
C GLN A 100 9.68 -4.28 -5.80
N HIS A 101 8.80 -5.26 -5.78
CA HIS A 101 7.90 -5.53 -6.89
C HIS A 101 6.95 -4.36 -7.12
N VAL A 102 6.28 -3.84 -6.09
CA VAL A 102 5.36 -2.70 -6.22
C VAL A 102 6.08 -1.40 -6.57
N TRP A 103 7.38 -1.27 -6.28
CA TRP A 103 8.17 -0.14 -6.79
C TRP A 103 8.38 -0.21 -8.30
N ASN A 104 8.50 -1.41 -8.86
CA ASN A 104 8.89 -1.60 -10.25
C ASN A 104 7.71 -1.89 -11.20
N GLN A 105 6.63 -2.53 -10.71
CA GLN A 105 5.53 -3.01 -11.54
C GLN A 105 4.16 -2.94 -10.84
N PRO A 106 3.06 -2.77 -11.58
CA PRO A 106 1.70 -2.88 -11.05
C PRO A 106 1.38 -4.24 -10.43
N LEU A 107 0.66 -4.25 -9.31
CA LEU A 107 0.21 -5.49 -8.66
C LEU A 107 -0.88 -6.16 -9.50
N THR A 108 -0.57 -7.34 -10.03
CA THR A 108 -1.50 -8.18 -10.78
C THR A 108 -2.34 -9.05 -9.86
N SER A 109 -3.48 -9.57 -10.34
CA SER A 109 -4.28 -10.52 -9.56
C SER A 109 -3.51 -11.79 -9.18
N ALA A 110 -2.56 -12.22 -10.02
CA ALA A 110 -1.71 -13.37 -9.72
C ALA A 110 -0.75 -13.11 -8.56
N ASP A 111 -0.21 -11.89 -8.45
CA ASP A 111 0.60 -11.46 -7.31
C ASP A 111 -0.18 -11.53 -5.99
N LEU A 112 -1.51 -11.42 -6.07
CA LEU A 112 -2.42 -11.51 -4.93
C LEU A 112 -2.77 -12.96 -4.55
N GLU A 113 -2.87 -13.89 -5.50
CA GLU A 113 -3.28 -15.28 -5.25
C GLU A 113 -2.18 -16.15 -4.63
N VAL A 114 -0.90 -15.85 -4.87
CA VAL A 114 0.23 -16.63 -4.33
C VAL A 114 0.26 -16.66 -2.79
N SER A 115 -0.38 -15.69 -2.11
CA SER A 115 -0.39 -15.62 -0.64
C SER A 115 -1.37 -16.58 0.05
N PHE A 116 -2.42 -17.08 -0.61
CA PHE A 116 -3.41 -17.95 0.05
C PHE A 116 -2.96 -19.41 0.17
N ARG A 117 -1.89 -19.83 -0.51
CA ARG A 117 -1.48 -21.25 -0.57
C ARG A 117 -0.56 -21.73 0.55
N VAL A 118 -0.24 -20.91 1.54
CA VAL A 118 0.56 -21.35 2.71
C VAL A 118 -0.18 -21.01 4.00
N GLN A 119 -1.42 -21.48 4.11
CA GLN A 119 -2.06 -21.80 5.37
C GLN A 119 -2.72 -23.17 5.22
N SER A 120 -1.94 -24.23 5.50
CA SER A 120 -2.40 -25.59 5.80
C SER A 120 -1.37 -26.25 6.70
#